data_AF-A0A7C6X8U3-F1
#
_entry.id   AF-A0A7C6X8U3-F1
#
_cell.length_a   1.000
_cell.length_b   1.000
_cell.length_c   1.000
_cell.angle_alpha   90.00
_cell.angle_beta   90.00
_cell.angle_gamma   90.00
#
_symmetry.space_group_name_H-M   'P 1'
#
loop_
_entity.id
_entity.type
_entity.pdbx_description
1 polymer ?
#
loop_
_entity_poly.entity_id
_entity_poly.type
_entity_poly.pdbx_seq_one_letter_code
_entity_poly.pdbx_strand_id
1 'polypeptide(L)'
;MAHPLVVSFLVLGLSIAPVYAAEQDPGTGFIIGPGWETVRNNCVACHSASLVTQNSGSRAHWLSMIRWMQETQGLWQFDDNTESTILQYLSSYYGPKDDARRPALRIDQLPENPYRKTGS
;
A
#
# COMPACT_ATOMS: atom_id res chain seq x y z
N MET A 1 32.92 27.21 -49.63
CA MET A 1 32.92 27.22 -48.16
C MET A 1 31.49 26.95 -47.72
N ALA A 2 31.24 25.74 -47.23
CA ALA A 2 29.96 25.20 -46.74
C ALA A 2 29.82 25.55 -45.24
N HIS A 3 28.68 25.67 -44.56
CA HIS A 3 27.27 25.28 -44.72
C HIS A 3 26.38 26.32 -43.99
N PRO A 4 25.10 26.53 -44.33
CA PRO A 4 24.16 27.14 -43.38
C PRO A 4 23.72 26.08 -42.36
N LEU A 5 23.81 26.44 -41.09
CA LEU A 5 23.39 25.66 -39.94
C LEU A 5 21.89 25.34 -40.04
N VAL A 6 21.56 24.08 -40.32
CA VAL A 6 20.21 23.54 -40.16
C VAL A 6 19.98 23.33 -38.67
N VAL A 7 19.42 24.32 -37.99
CA VAL A 7 18.94 24.17 -36.61
C VAL A 7 17.62 23.40 -36.68
N SER A 8 17.72 22.08 -36.72
CA SER A 8 16.57 21.18 -36.60
C SER A 8 16.09 21.19 -35.14
N PHE A 9 15.16 22.08 -34.81
CA PHE A 9 14.39 21.99 -33.57
C PHE A 9 13.37 20.86 -33.70
N LEU A 10 13.82 19.62 -33.51
CA LEU A 10 12.93 18.50 -33.22
C LEU A 10 12.45 18.67 -31.76
N VAL A 11 11.44 19.51 -31.56
CA VAL A 11 10.72 19.61 -30.28
C VAL A 11 9.95 18.30 -30.11
N LEU A 12 10.60 17.33 -29.47
CA LEU A 12 9.99 16.10 -29.00
C LEU A 12 8.88 16.48 -28.02
N GLY A 13 7.61 16.31 -28.43
CA GLY A 13 6.44 16.63 -27.64
C GLY A 13 6.40 15.79 -26.35
N LEU A 14 6.90 16.36 -25.26
CA LEU A 14 6.75 15.79 -23.92
C LEU A 14 5.30 15.97 -23.47
N SER A 15 4.48 14.96 -23.75
CA SER A 15 3.11 14.89 -23.26
C SER A 15 3.14 14.66 -21.75
N ILE A 16 3.01 15.72 -20.97
CA ILE A 16 2.77 15.65 -19.53
C ILE A 16 1.32 15.21 -19.34
N ALA A 17 1.09 13.90 -19.40
CA ALA A 17 -0.18 13.35 -18.92
C ALA A 17 -0.21 13.61 -17.40
N PRO A 18 -1.25 14.27 -16.86
CA PRO A 18 -1.41 14.36 -15.42
C PRO A 18 -1.59 12.95 -14.88
N VAL A 19 -0.63 12.50 -14.08
CA VAL A 19 -0.82 11.34 -13.22
C VAL A 19 -1.79 11.79 -12.14
N TYR A 20 -3.07 11.51 -12.31
CA TYR A 20 -4.07 11.72 -11.28
C TYR A 20 -3.82 10.73 -10.15
N ALA A 21 -2.94 11.10 -9.23
CA ALA A 21 -2.82 10.42 -7.95
C ALA A 21 -4.14 10.62 -7.18
N ALA A 22 -4.63 9.57 -6.54
CA ALA A 22 -5.78 9.69 -5.65
C ALA A 22 -5.45 10.69 -4.54
N GLU A 23 -6.38 11.60 -4.25
CA GLU A 23 -6.19 12.59 -3.19
C GLU A 23 -6.07 11.90 -1.84
N GLN A 24 -5.16 12.39 -1.00
CA GLN A 24 -4.89 11.81 0.32
C GLN A 24 -5.16 12.82 1.42
N ASP A 25 -5.72 12.35 2.53
CA ASP A 25 -5.88 13.15 3.74
C ASP A 25 -4.50 13.56 4.26
N PRO A 26 -4.22 14.87 4.42
CA PRO A 26 -2.88 15.34 4.78
C PRO A 26 -2.46 14.94 6.20
N GLY A 27 -3.41 14.61 7.10
CA GLY A 27 -3.11 14.19 8.47
C GLY A 27 -2.74 12.72 8.60
N THR A 28 -3.33 11.86 7.77
CA THR A 28 -3.24 10.40 7.92
C THR A 28 -2.66 9.67 6.71
N GLY A 29 -2.65 10.30 5.54
CA GLY A 29 -2.26 9.68 4.27
C GLY A 29 -3.30 8.67 3.74
N PHE A 30 -4.51 8.65 4.29
CA PHE A 30 -5.60 7.83 3.75
C PHE A 30 -6.07 8.38 2.40
N ILE A 31 -6.35 7.51 1.43
CA ILE A 31 -6.98 7.90 0.17
C ILE A 31 -8.39 8.44 0.45
N ILE A 32 -8.68 9.67 0.04
CA ILE A 32 -10.00 10.27 0.23
C ILE A 32 -11.00 9.57 -0.71
N GLY A 33 -11.98 8.89 -0.11
CA GLY A 33 -13.00 8.14 -0.84
C GLY A 33 -14.08 7.58 0.09
N PRO A 34 -15.24 7.11 -0.40
CA PRO A 34 -16.35 6.70 0.45
C PRO A 34 -15.94 5.75 1.59
N GLY A 35 -16.25 6.11 2.84
CA GLY A 35 -15.91 5.34 4.04
C GLY A 35 -14.55 5.67 4.68
N TRP A 36 -13.73 6.53 4.07
CA TRP A 36 -12.39 6.85 4.58
C TRP A 36 -12.41 7.45 5.99
N GLU A 37 -13.37 8.32 6.31
CA GLU A 37 -13.47 8.96 7.63
C GLU A 37 -13.83 7.95 8.72
N THR A 38 -14.67 6.96 8.40
CA THR A 38 -14.99 5.85 9.30
C THR A 38 -13.73 5.06 9.64
N VAL A 39 -12.88 4.77 8.64
CA VAL A 39 -11.59 4.11 8.88
C VAL A 39 -10.65 5.00 9.66
N ARG A 40 -10.52 6.28 9.30
CA ARG A 40 -9.72 7.26 10.06
C ARG A 40 -10.10 7.25 11.54
N ASN A 41 -11.38 7.33 11.86
CA ASN A 41 -11.85 7.48 13.24
C ASN A 41 -11.68 6.20 14.07
N ASN A 42 -11.67 5.02 13.45
CA ASN A 42 -11.61 3.74 14.17
C ASN A 42 -10.22 3.08 14.14
N CYS A 43 -9.43 3.28 13.08
CA CYS A 43 -8.19 2.54 12.87
C CYS A 43 -6.91 3.30 13.28
N VAL A 44 -7.02 4.57 13.68
CA VAL A 44 -5.88 5.39 14.13
C VAL A 44 -5.91 5.70 15.64
N ALA A 45 -6.89 5.17 16.36
CA ALA A 45 -7.08 5.45 17.79
C ALA A 45 -5.94 4.92 18.67
N CYS A 46 -5.27 3.85 18.24
CA CYS A 46 -4.24 3.16 19.04
C CYS A 46 -2.82 3.25 18.44
N HIS A 47 -2.70 3.47 17.13
CA HIS A 47 -1.42 3.53 16.42
C HIS A 47 -1.52 4.43 15.19
N SER A 48 -0.37 4.80 14.62
CA SER A 48 -0.30 5.63 13.42
C SER A 48 -1.08 5.04 12.24
N ALA A 49 -1.69 5.92 11.44
CA ALA A 49 -2.31 5.58 10.16
C ALA A 49 -1.33 4.91 9.19
N SER A 50 -0.02 5.17 9.32
CA SER A 50 1.01 4.54 8.50
C SER A 50 0.99 3.02 8.59
N LEU A 51 0.58 2.44 9.73
CA LEU A 51 0.45 0.98 9.85
C LEU A 51 -0.65 0.44 8.95
N VAL A 52 -1.74 1.19 8.77
CA VAL A 52 -2.83 0.80 7.88
C VAL A 52 -2.43 0.99 6.42
N THR A 53 -1.88 2.17 6.08
CA THR A 53 -1.64 2.55 4.68
C THR A 53 -0.47 1.82 4.01
N GLN A 54 0.47 1.28 4.79
CA GLN A 54 1.54 0.43 4.28
C GLN A 54 1.08 -1.01 4.00
N ASN A 55 -0.03 -1.43 4.60
CA ASN A 55 -0.57 -2.77 4.44
C ASN A 55 -1.58 -2.83 3.29
N SER A 56 -1.85 -4.06 2.85
CA SER A 56 -2.78 -4.35 1.76
C SER A 56 -3.33 -5.76 1.92
N GLY A 57 -4.61 -5.97 1.59
CA GLY A 57 -5.20 -7.29 1.73
C GLY A 57 -6.60 -7.39 1.18
N SER A 58 -7.06 -8.63 1.03
CA SER A 58 -8.46 -8.91 0.66
C SER A 58 -9.40 -8.49 1.80
N ARG A 59 -10.70 -8.38 1.50
CA ARG A 59 -11.71 -8.13 2.53
C ARG A 59 -11.64 -9.14 3.69
N ALA A 60 -11.43 -10.42 3.38
CA ALA A 60 -11.29 -11.47 4.38
C ALA A 60 -10.03 -11.30 5.23
N HIS A 61 -8.92 -10.86 4.62
CA HIS A 61 -7.69 -10.56 5.37
C HIS A 61 -7.91 -9.39 6.33
N TRP A 62 -8.49 -8.29 5.87
CA TRP A 62 -8.81 -7.15 6.74
C TRP A 62 -9.76 -7.53 7.88
N LEU A 63 -10.78 -8.34 7.61
CA LEU A 63 -11.67 -8.85 8.65
C LEU A 63 -10.91 -9.67 9.69
N SER A 64 -10.01 -10.56 9.26
CA SER A 64 -9.18 -11.33 10.20
C SER A 64 -8.31 -10.44 11.09
N MET A 65 -7.84 -9.30 10.56
CA MET A 65 -7.06 -8.35 11.33
C MET A 65 -7.89 -7.57 12.33
N ILE A 66 -9.09 -7.15 11.95
CA ILE A 66 -10.05 -6.52 12.87
C ILE A 66 -10.39 -7.49 14.02
N ARG A 67 -10.68 -8.75 13.71
CA ARG A 67 -10.97 -9.78 14.72
C ARG A 67 -9.79 -9.99 15.66
N TRP A 68 -8.57 -10.13 15.12
CA TRP A 68 -7.37 -10.24 15.95
C TRP A 68 -7.16 -9.01 16.86
N MET A 69 -7.38 -7.79 16.36
CA MET A 69 -7.29 -6.57 17.17
C MET A 69 -8.37 -6.51 18.27
N GLN A 70 -9.58 -6.97 17.96
CA GLN A 70 -10.66 -7.05 18.94
C GLN A 70 -10.36 -8.08 20.04
N GLU A 71 -9.81 -9.23 19.67
CA GLU A 71 -9.47 -10.31 20.59
C GLU A 71 -8.24 -9.98 21.46
N THR A 72 -7.23 -9.31 20.90
CA THR A 72 -5.90 -9.22 21.54
C THR A 72 -5.47 -7.81 21.89
N GLN A 73 -5.97 -6.78 21.18
CA GLN A 73 -5.51 -5.39 21.32
C GLN A 73 -6.57 -4.48 21.96
N GLY A 74 -7.77 -5.01 22.25
CA GLY A 74 -8.85 -4.25 22.87
C GLY A 74 -9.60 -3.32 21.91
N LEU A 75 -9.53 -3.58 20.60
CA LEU A 75 -10.41 -2.88 19.65
C LEU A 75 -11.87 -3.19 20.00
N TRP A 76 -12.72 -2.17 20.01
CA TRP A 76 -14.13 -2.34 20.33
C TRP A 76 -14.87 -3.11 19.21
N GLN A 77 -16.04 -3.66 19.57
CA GLN A 77 -16.93 -4.25 18.59
C GLN A 77 -17.56 -3.13 17.76
N PHE A 78 -17.51 -3.29 16.44
CA PHE A 78 -18.23 -2.43 15.52
C PHE A 78 -19.65 -2.96 15.33
N ASP A 79 -20.60 -2.08 15.06
CA ASP A 79 -21.87 -2.49 14.47
C ASP A 79 -21.68 -2.93 13.02
N ASP A 80 -22.66 -3.68 12.48
CA ASP A 80 -22.60 -4.27 11.15
C ASP A 80 -22.36 -3.25 10.03
N ASN A 81 -22.94 -2.04 10.14
CA ASN A 81 -22.80 -1.01 9.12
C ASN A 81 -21.40 -0.38 9.15
N THR A 82 -20.89 -0.09 10.35
CA THR A 82 -19.53 0.43 10.55
C THR A 82 -18.50 -0.58 10.04
N GLU A 83 -18.60 -1.85 10.44
CA GLU A 83 -17.68 -2.90 9.98
C GLU A 83 -17.73 -3.07 8.46
N SER A 84 -18.92 -3.12 7.88
CA SER A 84 -19.07 -3.28 6.43
C SER A 84 -18.43 -2.12 5.67
N THR A 85 -18.61 -0.89 6.17
CA THR A 85 -18.00 0.34 5.61
C THR A 85 -16.48 0.29 5.67
N ILE A 86 -15.91 -0.05 6.84
CA ILE A 86 -14.47 -0.19 7.05
C ILE A 86 -13.88 -1.21 6.08
N LEU A 87 -14.48 -2.40 6.03
CA LEU A 87 -14.02 -3.49 5.17
C LEU A 87 -14.15 -3.16 3.69
N GLN A 88 -15.21 -2.43 3.29
CA GLN A 88 -15.40 -2.02 1.90
C GLN A 88 -14.31 -1.04 1.50
N TYR A 89 -14.08 0.00 2.31
CA TYR A 89 -13.02 0.98 2.04
C TYR A 89 -11.63 0.32 1.99
N LEU A 90 -11.26 -0.45 3.02
CA LEU A 90 -9.93 -1.07 3.10
C LEU A 90 -9.68 -2.03 1.94
N SER A 91 -10.67 -2.84 1.55
CA SER A 91 -10.49 -3.75 0.40
C SER A 91 -10.49 -3.06 -0.96
N SER A 92 -11.19 -1.92 -1.10
CA SER A 92 -11.21 -1.14 -2.35
C SER A 92 -9.95 -0.32 -2.56
N TYR A 93 -9.44 0.34 -1.51
CA TYR A 93 -8.33 1.28 -1.60
C TYR A 93 -6.99 0.67 -1.17
N TYR A 94 -7.02 -0.37 -0.35
CA TYR A 94 -5.86 -1.11 0.17
C TYR A 94 -6.04 -2.62 -0.05
N GLY A 95 -6.55 -2.98 -1.24
CA GLY A 95 -6.75 -4.36 -1.70
C GLY A 95 -5.44 -5.12 -1.95
N PRO A 96 -5.48 -6.44 -2.24
CA PRO A 96 -4.28 -7.23 -2.53
C PRO A 96 -3.42 -6.61 -3.63
N LYS A 97 -2.10 -6.68 -3.48
CA LYS A 97 -1.13 -6.28 -4.51
C LYS A 97 -0.52 -7.53 -5.13
N ASP A 98 -0.56 -7.62 -6.45
CA ASP A 98 -0.08 -8.80 -7.20
C ASP A 98 1.42 -9.08 -6.98
N ASP A 99 2.21 -8.04 -6.69
CA ASP A 99 3.67 -8.12 -6.49
C ASP A 99 4.12 -7.84 -5.04
N ALA A 100 3.27 -8.08 -4.04
CA ALA A 100 3.57 -7.71 -2.65
C ALA A 100 4.79 -8.45 -2.05
N ARG A 101 5.13 -9.64 -2.56
CA ARG A 101 6.24 -10.44 -2.02
C ARG A 101 7.50 -10.27 -2.86
N ARG A 102 8.60 -9.90 -2.20
CA ARG A 102 9.93 -9.98 -2.81
C ARG A 102 10.17 -11.41 -3.33
N PRO A 103 10.68 -11.58 -4.57
CA PRO A 103 11.12 -12.88 -5.05
C PRO A 103 12.14 -13.51 -4.11
N ALA A 104 12.17 -14.84 -4.07
CA ALA A 104 13.21 -15.55 -3.35
C ALA A 104 14.60 -15.14 -3.87
N LEU A 105 15.57 -14.99 -2.96
CA LEU A 105 16.94 -14.72 -3.33
C LEU A 105 17.46 -15.86 -4.22
N ARG A 106 18.24 -15.49 -5.23
CA ARG A 106 18.98 -16.46 -6.04
C ARG A 106 20.12 -17.05 -5.18
N ILE A 107 20.58 -18.26 -5.51
CA ILE A 107 21.64 -18.96 -4.75
C ILE A 107 22.92 -18.12 -4.65
N ASP A 108 23.27 -17.37 -5.69
CA ASP A 108 24.42 -16.45 -5.74
C ASP A 108 24.26 -15.19 -4.88
N GLN A 109 23.05 -14.89 -4.42
CA GLN A 109 22.73 -13.78 -3.52
C GLN A 109 22.58 -14.20 -2.06
N LEU A 110 22.64 -15.51 -1.77
CA LEU A 110 22.59 -16.01 -0.40
C LEU A 110 23.94 -15.76 0.27
N PRO A 111 24.00 -15.15 1.46
CA PRO A 111 25.22 -15.10 2.24
C PRO A 111 25.62 -16.50 2.71
N GLU A 112 26.90 -16.68 3.08
CA GLU A 112 27.34 -17.92 3.71
C GLU A 112 26.52 -18.20 4.97
N ASN A 113 26.03 -19.43 5.12
CA ASN A 113 25.22 -19.81 6.27
C ASN A 113 26.14 -20.25 7.42
N PRO A 114 26.29 -19.46 8.50
CA PRO A 114 27.22 -19.79 9.59
C PRO A 114 26.79 -21.03 10.40
N TYR A 115 25.58 -21.55 10.17
CA TYR A 115 25.03 -22.73 10.84
C TYR A 115 25.06 -23.99 9.98
N ARG A 116 25.59 -23.95 8.74
CA ARG A 116 25.71 -25.14 7.90
C ARG A 116 26.76 -26.08 8.48
N LYS A 117 26.32 -27.20 9.06
CA LYS A 117 27.22 -28.28 9.48
C LYS A 117 27.91 -28.85 8.23
N THR A 118 29.22 -28.71 8.13
CA THR A 118 30.00 -29.31 7.03
C THR A 118 30.08 -30.82 7.24
N GLY A 119 29.54 -31.62 6.32
CA GLY A 119 29.79 -33.07 6.26
C GLY A 119 28.61 -34.02 6.50
N SER A 120 27.37 -33.65 6.14
CA SER A 120 26.28 -34.64 5.93
C SER A 120 26.19 -35.05 4.46
#